data_AF-A0A7C3X6Q5-F1
#
_entry.id   AF-A0A7C3X6Q5-F1
#
_cell.length_a   1.000
_cell.length_b   1.000
_cell.length_c   1.000
_cell.angle_alpha   90.00
_cell.angle_beta   90.00
_cell.angle_gamma   90.00
#
_symmetry.space_group_name_H-M   'P 1'
#
loop_
_entity.id
_entity.type
_entity.pdbx_description
1 polymer ?
#
loop_
_entity_poly.entity_id
_entity_poly.type
_entity_poly.pdbx_seq_one_letter_code
_entity_poly.pdbx_strand_id
1 'polypeptide(L)'
;TTLAIDDSRLIAWLAEASLHARANGSASLNDLIDSPSFFPFRIKPIHAESLVAASSRLDILRHGLDDDLVMLRKPSTKGGAP
;
A
#
# COMPACT_ATOMS: atom_id res chain seq x y z
N THR A 1 -15.17 -15.61 11.98
CA THR A 1 -15.54 -15.49 10.55
C THR A 1 -14.70 -14.40 9.94
N THR A 2 -14.12 -14.61 8.76
CA THR A 2 -13.32 -13.58 8.07
C THR A 2 -14.13 -12.93 6.96
N LEU A 3 -13.93 -11.64 6.71
CA LEU A 3 -14.63 -10.89 5.66
C LEU A 3 -13.70 -10.65 4.47
N ALA A 4 -14.09 -11.10 3.27
CA ALA A 4 -13.32 -10.87 2.06
C ALA A 4 -13.41 -9.41 1.61
N ILE A 5 -12.30 -8.81 1.20
CA ILE A 5 -12.22 -7.48 0.61
C ILE A 5 -11.58 -7.59 -0.77
N ASP A 6 -12.25 -7.06 -1.79
CA ASP A 6 -11.78 -7.00 -3.18
C ASP A 6 -11.98 -5.64 -3.87
N ASP A 7 -12.53 -4.63 -3.18
CA ASP A 7 -12.54 -3.24 -3.68
C ASP A 7 -11.14 -2.63 -3.54
N SER A 8 -10.53 -2.28 -4.67
CA SER A 8 -9.17 -1.73 -4.74
C SER A 8 -8.99 -0.42 -3.97
N ARG A 9 -10.02 0.42 -3.89
CA ARG A 9 -9.96 1.67 -3.11
C ARG A 9 -10.00 1.39 -1.62
N LEU A 10 -10.82 0.44 -1.18
CA LEU A 10 -10.85 0.02 0.22
C LEU A 10 -9.52 -0.63 0.63
N ILE A 11 -8.96 -1.48 -0.22
CA ILE A 11 -7.65 -2.09 0.01
C ILE A 11 -6.56 -1.02 0.06
N ALA A 12 -6.56 -0.06 -0.88
CA ALA A 12 -5.60 1.04 -0.88
C ALA A 12 -5.69 1.88 0.40
N TRP A 13 -6.90 2.13 0.91
CA TRP A 13 -7.09 2.87 2.16
C TRP A 13 -6.55 2.11 3.38
N LEU A 14 -6.82 0.80 3.47
CA LEU A 14 -6.28 -0.05 4.54
C LEU A 14 -4.75 -0.18 4.47
N ALA A 15 -4.21 -0.38 3.27
CA ALA A 15 -2.78 -0.42 3.02
C ALA A 15 -2.11 0.90 3.44
N GLU A 16 -2.69 2.03 3.07
CA GLU A 16 -2.19 3.35 3.45
C GLU A 16 -2.19 3.55 4.97
N ALA A 17 -3.27 3.21 5.66
CA ALA A 17 -3.36 3.30 7.12
C ALA A 17 -2.31 2.41 7.82
N SER A 18 -2.10 1.19 7.30
CA SER A 18 -1.06 0.26 7.79
C SER A 18 0.34 0.83 7.58
N LEU A 19 0.60 1.47 6.43
CA LEU A 19 1.89 2.11 6.16
C LEU A 19 2.15 3.32 7.07
N HIS A 20 1.13 4.13 7.40
CA HIS A 20 1.27 5.21 8.39
C HIS A 20 1.61 4.70 9.79
N ALA A 21 1.16 3.49 10.15
CA ALA A 21 1.49 2.88 11.43
C ALA A 21 2.92 2.30 11.49
N ARG A 22 3.62 2.20 10.36
CA ARG A 22 4.99 1.67 10.26
C ARG A 22 6.02 2.79 10.30
N ALA A 23 7.15 2.55 10.98
CA ALA A 23 8.22 3.54 11.13
C ALA A 23 8.86 3.99 9.80
N ASN A 24 8.89 3.12 8.79
CA ASN A 24 9.50 3.38 7.48
C ASN A 24 8.50 3.86 6.41
N GLY A 25 7.18 3.81 6.68
CA GLY A 25 6.16 4.16 5.70
C GLY A 25 6.17 3.29 4.43
N SER A 26 6.77 2.10 4.48
CA SER A 26 6.93 1.20 3.32
C SER A 26 6.88 -0.27 3.72
N ALA A 27 6.36 -1.13 2.84
CA ALA A 27 6.29 -2.57 3.04
C ALA A 27 6.17 -3.29 1.70
N SER A 28 6.57 -4.56 1.64
CA SER A 28 6.24 -5.38 0.46
C SER A 28 4.73 -5.52 0.34
N LEU A 29 4.22 -5.69 -0.87
CA LEU A 29 2.79 -5.88 -1.11
C LEU A 29 2.25 -7.09 -0.33
N ASN A 30 3.00 -8.20 -0.33
CA ASN A 30 2.63 -9.42 0.40
C ASN A 30 2.55 -9.17 1.91
N ASP A 31 3.52 -8.46 2.50
CA ASP A 31 3.50 -8.12 3.93
C ASP A 31 2.31 -7.24 4.33
N LEU A 32 1.78 -6.43 3.40
CA LEU A 32 0.58 -5.65 3.62
C LEU A 32 -0.65 -6.55 3.57
N ILE A 33 -0.88 -7.25 2.45
CA ILE A 33 -2.14 -8.00 2.23
C ILE A 33 -2.30 -9.18 3.18
N ASP A 34 -1.19 -9.80 3.61
CA ASP A 34 -1.18 -10.92 4.56
C ASP A 34 -1.04 -10.47 6.02
N SER A 35 -1.03 -9.15 6.27
CA SER A 35 -0.83 -8.63 7.63
C SER A 35 -1.95 -9.07 8.59
N PRO A 36 -1.60 -9.63 9.77
CA PRO A 36 -2.60 -9.99 10.78
C PRO A 36 -3.30 -8.76 11.38
N SER A 37 -2.73 -7.56 11.22
CA SER A 37 -3.35 -6.29 11.63
C SER A 37 -4.67 -6.00 10.92
N PHE A 38 -4.93 -6.67 9.79
CA PHE A 38 -6.19 -6.55 9.07
C PHE A 38 -7.26 -7.53 9.54
N PHE A 39 -7.03 -8.36 10.56
CA PHE A 39 -8.10 -9.20 11.10
C PHE A 39 -9.32 -8.34 11.50
N PRO A 40 -10.57 -8.74 11.13
CA PRO A 40 -10.98 -10.03 10.54
C PRO A 40 -11.03 -10.07 9.00
N PHE A 41 -10.46 -9.08 8.31
CA PHE A 41 -10.52 -8.96 6.86
C PHE A 41 -9.51 -9.87 6.15
N ARG A 42 -9.90 -10.38 4.98
CA ARG A 42 -9.05 -11.13 4.04
C ARG A 42 -9.01 -10.37 2.73
N ILE A 43 -7.87 -9.75 2.46
CA ILE A 43 -7.64 -9.01 1.23
C ILE A 43 -7.41 -10.03 0.11
N LYS A 44 -8.16 -9.93 -0.99
CA LYS A 44 -7.90 -10.76 -2.17
C LYS A 44 -6.60 -10.34 -2.85
N PRO A 45 -5.93 -11.25 -3.57
CA PRO A 45 -4.77 -10.90 -4.37
C PRO A 45 -5.06 -9.70 -5.27
N ILE A 46 -4.17 -8.71 -5.24
CA ILE A 46 -4.29 -7.45 -5.96
C ILE A 46 -2.90 -7.09 -6.50
N HIS A 47 -2.85 -6.43 -7.66
CA HIS A 47 -1.59 -5.91 -8.20
C HIS A 47 -1.25 -4.57 -7.55
N ALA A 48 0.04 -4.30 -7.32
CA ALA A 48 0.48 -3.06 -6.70
C ALA A 48 -0.04 -1.84 -7.48
N GLU A 49 -0.03 -1.89 -8.82
CA GLU A 49 -0.49 -0.81 -9.69
C GLU A 49 -1.95 -0.44 -9.43
N SER A 50 -2.78 -1.42 -9.04
CA SER A 50 -4.19 -1.17 -8.71
C SER A 50 -4.32 -0.30 -7.45
N LEU A 51 -3.37 -0.40 -6.50
CA LEU A 51 -3.35 0.41 -5.29
C LEU A 51 -2.97 1.86 -5.60
N VAL A 52 -1.95 2.08 -6.43
CA VAL A 52 -1.53 3.45 -6.83
C VAL A 52 -2.54 4.10 -7.76
N ALA A 53 -3.20 3.33 -8.62
CA ALA A 53 -4.33 3.82 -9.42
C ALA A 53 -5.52 4.22 -8.53
N ALA A 54 -5.74 3.51 -7.42
CA ALA A 54 -6.82 3.79 -6.48
C ALA A 54 -6.48 4.90 -5.45
N SER A 55 -5.20 5.14 -5.15
CA SER A 55 -4.76 6.16 -4.20
C SER A 55 -3.51 6.90 -4.68
N SER A 56 -3.65 8.20 -4.92
CA SER A 56 -2.53 9.08 -5.30
C SER A 56 -1.52 9.31 -4.17
N ARG A 57 -1.80 8.82 -2.96
CA ARG A 57 -0.94 8.93 -1.76
C ARG A 57 -0.01 7.73 -1.59
N LEU A 58 -0.14 6.72 -2.45
CA LEU A 58 0.76 5.57 -2.51
C LEU A 58 1.71 5.71 -3.70
N ASP A 59 2.87 5.09 -3.57
CA ASP A 59 3.85 4.88 -4.63
C ASP A 59 4.36 3.45 -4.61
N ILE A 60 4.93 3.01 -5.73
CA ILE A 60 5.50 1.66 -5.87
C ILE A 60 6.96 1.78 -6.31
N LEU A 61 7.80 0.99 -5.66
CA LEU A 61 9.17 0.74 -6.09
C LEU A 61 9.30 -0.75 -6.40
N ARG A 62 9.56 -1.07 -7.66
CA ARG A 62 9.81 -2.44 -8.09
C ARG A 62 11.23 -2.86 -7.69
N HIS A 63 11.34 -3.80 -6.77
CA HIS A 63 12.59 -4.41 -6.34
C HIS A 63 12.71 -5.82 -6.95
N GLY A 64 13.52 -5.97 -8.00
CA GLY A 64 13.73 -7.29 -8.61
C GLY A 64 12.54 -7.76 -9.47
N LEU A 65 12.42 -9.08 -9.65
CA LEU A 65 11.54 -9.66 -10.66
C LEU A 65 10.04 -9.67 -10.26
N ASP A 66 9.73 -9.74 -8.96
CA ASP A 66 8.35 -9.91 -8.45
C ASP A 66 8.08 -9.25 -7.08
N ASP A 67 9.00 -8.44 -6.53
CA ASP A 67 8.80 -7.81 -5.22
C ASP A 67 8.44 -6.33 -5.37
N ASP A 68 7.14 -6.04 -5.25
CA ASP A 68 6.62 -4.67 -5.25
C ASP A 68 6.65 -4.10 -3.84
N LEU A 69 7.48 -3.08 -3.62
CA LEU A 69 7.50 -2.30 -2.40
C LEU A 69 6.49 -1.16 -2.51
N VAL A 70 5.45 -1.20 -1.69
CA VAL A 70 4.45 -0.14 -1.59
C VAL A 70 4.88 0.85 -0.51
N MET A 71 4.83 2.14 -0.82
CA MET A 71 5.26 3.20 0.09
C MET A 71 4.31 4.39 0.09
N LEU A 72 4.31 5.12 1.19
CA LEU A 72 3.66 6.44 1.25
C LEU A 72 4.37 7.40 0.31
N ARG A 73 3.62 8.03 -0.58
CA ARG A 73 4.14 9.10 -1.44
C ARG A 73 4.49 10.28 -0.56
N LYS A 74 5.77 10.64 -0.55
CA LYS A 74 6.23 11.87 0.10
C LYS A 74 5.70 13.06 -0.72
N PRO A 75 5.26 14.15 -0.05
CA PRO A 75 4.95 15.37 -0.78
C PRO A 75 6.21 15.76 -1.57
N SER A 76 6.09 15.88 -2.88
CA SER A 76 7.17 16.42 -3.70
C SER A 76 7.44 17.82 -3.16
N THR A 77 8.59 18.03 -2.50
CA THR A 77 9.11 19.37 -2.27
C THR A 77 9.36 19.95 -3.67
N LYS A 78 8.37 20.65 -4.23
CA LYS A 78 8.58 21.45 -5.43
C LYS A 78 9.74 22.37 -5.09
N GLY A 79 10.84 22.24 -5.83
CA GLY A 79 12.04 23.03 -5.65
C GLY A 79 11.70 24.51 -5.57
N GLY A 80 11.83 25.06 -4.37
CA GLY A 80 11.99 26.48 -4.15
C GLY A 80 13.47 26.73 -3.96
N ALA A 81 14.16 27.02 -5.05
CA ALA A 81 15.40 27.79 -5.01
C ALA A 81 15.09 29.10 -5.74
N PRO A 82 15.26 30.26 -5.09
CA PRO A 82 15.24 31.56 -5.77
C PRO A 82 16.42 31.72 -6.72
#